data_AF-A0A971AVK0-F1
#
_entry.id   AF-A0A971AVK0-F1
#
_cell.length_a   1.000
_cell.length_b   1.000
_cell.length_c   1.000
_cell.angle_alpha   90.00
_cell.angle_beta   90.00
_cell.angle_gamma   90.00
#
_symmetry.space_group_name_H-M   'P 1'
#
loop_
_entity.id
_entity.type
_entity.pdbx_description
1 polymer ?
#
loop_
_entity_poly.entity_id
_entity_poly.type
_entity_poly.pdbx_seq_one_letter_code
_entity_poly.pdbx_strand_id
1 'polypeptide(L)'
;MQRELARTLVLLGRNHLHLGQPAEARQELERALALSEELTYEENAIAASIRLGYLSVYEDKLAEAERWLGRCRSAYAQRGIAEYLYMVWMLQQDLAAAGGDWDRFREAWLWLTRQFIDRGAYAIAPHLAALACALAQRGQVERAVELYALAKRRPWVANSAYYQQVHERRVRELASSLPEAVRRAAEERGRARDWEPVVRELVAELA
;
A
#
# COMPACT_ATOMS: atom_id res chain seq x y z
N MET A 1 14.29 7.76 -26.68
CA MET A 1 12.85 8.11 -26.82
C MET A 1 11.92 7.02 -26.30
N GLN A 2 12.04 5.75 -26.72
CA GLN A 2 11.13 4.69 -26.27
C GLN A 2 11.32 4.29 -24.79
N ARG A 3 12.54 4.36 -24.25
CA ARG A 3 12.80 4.17 -22.81
C ARG A 3 12.11 5.23 -21.94
N GLU A 4 12.18 6.49 -22.35
CA GLU A 4 11.50 7.59 -21.68
C GLU A 4 9.98 7.49 -21.81
N LEU A 5 9.48 6.99 -22.94
CA LEU A 5 8.07 6.67 -23.10
C LEU A 5 7.63 5.60 -22.09
N ALA A 6 8.33 4.46 -22.00
CA ALA A 6 8.02 3.42 -21.01
C ALA A 6 7.98 3.97 -19.57
N ARG A 7 8.96 4.81 -19.21
CA ARG A 7 8.99 5.45 -17.88
C ARG A 7 7.80 6.39 -17.67
N THR A 8 7.43 7.17 -18.68
CA THR A 8 6.28 8.08 -18.62
C THR A 8 4.98 7.30 -18.43
N LEU A 9 4.82 6.19 -19.16
CA LEU A 9 3.65 5.30 -19.04
C LEU A 9 3.53 4.70 -17.63
N VAL A 10 4.65 4.30 -17.02
CA VAL A 10 4.70 3.85 -15.61
C VAL A 10 4.19 4.94 -14.64
N LEU A 11 4.55 6.20 -14.88
CA LEU A 11 4.10 7.33 -14.05
C LEU A 11 2.62 7.66 -14.26
N LEU A 12 2.16 7.67 -15.51
CA LEU A 12 0.75 7.89 -15.83
C LEU A 12 -0.13 6.80 -15.22
N GLY A 13 0.25 5.53 -15.37
CA GLY A 13 -0.49 4.42 -14.79
C GLY A 13 -0.60 4.50 -13.26
N ARG A 14 0.48 4.92 -12.58
CA ARG A 14 0.43 5.20 -11.13
C ARG A 14 -0.55 6.33 -10.81
N ASN A 15 -0.53 7.42 -11.55
CA ASN A 15 -1.41 8.56 -11.30
C ASN A 15 -2.88 8.18 -11.52
N HIS A 16 -3.18 7.46 -12.60
CA HIS A 16 -4.51 6.91 -12.86
C HIS A 16 -5.01 6.04 -11.69
N LEU A 17 -4.15 5.20 -11.10
CA LEU A 17 -4.51 4.41 -9.92
C LEU A 17 -4.92 5.29 -8.73
N HIS A 18 -4.15 6.34 -8.42
CA HIS A 18 -4.50 7.26 -7.32
C HIS A 18 -5.73 8.14 -7.63
N LEU A 19 -6.06 8.34 -8.91
CA LEU A 19 -7.26 9.03 -9.37
C LEU A 19 -8.50 8.12 -9.47
N GLY A 20 -8.35 6.81 -9.24
CA GLY A 20 -9.46 5.86 -9.31
C GLY A 20 -9.85 5.48 -10.75
N GLN A 21 -8.87 5.50 -11.66
CA GLN A 21 -8.99 5.19 -13.08
C GLN A 21 -8.28 3.86 -13.40
N PRO A 22 -8.82 2.71 -12.94
CA PRO A 22 -8.13 1.42 -13.03
C PRO A 22 -7.96 0.91 -14.46
N ALA A 23 -8.86 1.25 -15.39
CA ALA A 23 -8.78 0.82 -16.78
C ALA A 23 -7.61 1.51 -17.51
N GLU A 24 -7.52 2.84 -17.36
CA GLU A 24 -6.42 3.65 -17.87
C GLU A 24 -5.10 3.26 -17.20
N ALA A 25 -5.11 3.03 -15.88
CA ALA A 25 -3.95 2.53 -15.16
C ALA A 25 -3.45 1.21 -15.77
N ARG A 26 -4.35 0.25 -16.00
CA ARG A 26 -4.02 -1.05 -16.61
C ARG A 26 -3.38 -0.88 -17.98
N GLN A 27 -4.05 -0.13 -18.86
CA GLN A 27 -3.60 0.08 -20.23
C GLN A 27 -2.19 0.65 -20.28
N GLU A 28 -1.90 1.70 -19.52
CA GLU A 28 -0.59 2.34 -19.56
C GLU A 28 0.50 1.48 -18.92
N LEU A 29 0.17 0.74 -17.86
CA LEU A 29 1.13 -0.14 -17.20
C LEU A 29 1.47 -1.38 -18.03
N GLU A 30 0.49 -2.00 -18.69
CA GLU A 30 0.71 -3.13 -19.59
C GLU A 30 1.52 -2.70 -20.81
N ARG A 31 1.22 -1.52 -21.38
CA ARG A 31 2.01 -0.94 -22.47
C ARG A 31 3.44 -0.60 -22.04
N ALA A 32 3.62 -0.06 -20.83
CA ALA A 32 4.94 0.21 -20.28
C ALA A 32 5.75 -1.08 -20.09
N LEU A 33 5.11 -2.14 -19.59
CA LEU A 33 5.74 -3.43 -19.39
C LEU A 33 6.19 -4.03 -20.72
N ALA A 34 5.29 -4.13 -21.70
CA ALA A 34 5.59 -4.68 -23.03
C ALA A 34 6.75 -3.95 -23.71
N LEU A 35 6.73 -2.60 -23.70
CA LEU A 35 7.81 -1.80 -24.28
C LEU A 35 9.14 -1.99 -23.53
N SER A 36 9.08 -2.13 -22.20
CA SER A 36 10.29 -2.35 -21.40
C SER A 36 10.89 -3.74 -21.62
N GLU A 37 10.05 -4.77 -21.80
CA GLU A 37 10.49 -6.12 -22.14
C GLU A 37 11.11 -6.19 -23.54
N GLU A 38 10.47 -5.55 -24.53
CA GLU A 38 11.01 -5.45 -25.90
C GLU A 38 12.39 -4.77 -25.93
N LEU A 39 12.55 -3.73 -25.12
CA LEU A 39 13.82 -2.98 -25.01
C LEU A 39 14.82 -3.62 -24.05
N THR A 40 14.51 -4.78 -23.44
CA THR A 40 15.32 -5.42 -22.39
C THR A 40 15.66 -4.50 -21.22
N TYR A 41 14.79 -3.52 -20.95
CA TYR A 41 15.00 -2.52 -19.90
C TYR A 41 14.27 -2.89 -18.61
N GLU A 42 14.95 -3.69 -17.81
CA GLU A 42 14.36 -4.41 -16.69
C GLU A 42 13.86 -3.53 -15.55
N GLU A 43 14.52 -2.39 -15.28
CA GLU A 43 14.10 -1.46 -14.22
C GLU A 43 12.66 -0.97 -14.44
N ASN A 44 12.34 -0.54 -15.67
CA ASN A 44 10.97 -0.12 -16.00
C ASN A 44 10.00 -1.30 -16.02
N ALA A 45 10.43 -2.48 -16.45
CA ALA A 45 9.59 -3.67 -16.43
C ALA A 45 9.20 -4.06 -14.99
N ILE A 46 10.13 -3.97 -14.04
CA ILE A 46 9.87 -4.19 -12.61
C ILE A 46 8.98 -3.07 -12.05
N ALA A 47 9.26 -1.81 -12.38
CA ALA A 47 8.44 -0.68 -11.96
C ALA A 47 6.98 -0.83 -12.42
N ALA A 48 6.76 -1.23 -13.67
CA ALA A 48 5.43 -1.53 -14.21
C ALA A 48 4.78 -2.71 -13.49
N SER A 49 5.52 -3.81 -13.29
CA SER A 49 5.04 -5.02 -12.59
C SER A 49 4.57 -4.73 -11.17
N ILE A 50 5.30 -3.91 -10.41
CA ILE A 50 4.92 -3.48 -9.06
C ILE A 50 3.56 -2.75 -9.08
N ARG A 51 3.37 -1.85 -10.05
CA ARG A 51 2.15 -1.04 -10.17
C ARG A 51 0.96 -1.87 -10.66
N LEU A 52 1.20 -2.85 -11.53
CA LEU A 52 0.19 -3.86 -11.88
C LEU A 52 -0.21 -4.69 -10.64
N GLY A 53 0.75 -5.02 -9.78
CA GLY A 53 0.47 -5.64 -8.48
C GLY A 53 -0.44 -4.77 -7.60
N TYR A 54 -0.14 -3.48 -7.45
CA TYR A 54 -1.01 -2.56 -6.70
C TYR A 54 -2.40 -2.43 -7.33
N LEU A 55 -2.48 -2.35 -8.66
CA LEU A 55 -3.75 -2.34 -9.36
C LEU A 55 -4.55 -3.63 -9.11
N SER A 56 -3.90 -4.80 -9.12
CA SER A 56 -4.55 -6.06 -8.77
C SER A 56 -5.09 -6.05 -7.33
N VAL A 57 -4.37 -5.47 -6.36
CA VAL A 57 -4.87 -5.29 -4.99
C VAL A 57 -6.07 -4.34 -4.96
N TYR A 58 -6.02 -3.24 -5.71
CA TYR A 58 -7.11 -2.27 -5.85
C TYR A 58 -8.40 -2.90 -6.39
N GLU A 59 -8.25 -3.78 -7.39
CA GLU A 59 -9.34 -4.55 -8.01
C GLU A 59 -9.74 -5.82 -7.22
N ASP A 60 -9.15 -6.05 -6.05
CA ASP A 60 -9.36 -7.25 -5.21
C ASP A 60 -8.99 -8.59 -5.89
N LYS A 61 -8.14 -8.53 -6.93
CA LYS A 61 -7.61 -9.69 -7.65
C LYS A 61 -6.34 -10.22 -6.97
N LEU A 62 -6.49 -10.72 -5.74
CA LEU A 62 -5.33 -11.07 -4.88
C LEU A 62 -4.41 -12.13 -5.49
N ALA A 63 -4.95 -13.10 -6.23
CA ALA A 63 -4.14 -14.09 -6.94
C ALA A 63 -3.30 -13.48 -8.08
N GLU A 64 -3.79 -12.44 -8.75
CA GLU A 64 -3.02 -11.69 -9.75
C GLU A 64 -1.94 -10.83 -9.07
N ALA A 65 -2.28 -10.17 -7.96
CA ALA A 65 -1.32 -9.42 -7.15
C ALA A 65 -0.17 -10.30 -6.65
N GLU A 66 -0.46 -11.54 -6.21
CA GLU A 66 0.55 -12.50 -5.78
C GLU A 66 1.52 -12.88 -6.91
N ARG A 67 1.00 -13.08 -8.13
CA ARG A 67 1.85 -13.34 -9.31
C ARG A 67 2.78 -12.17 -9.60
N TRP A 68 2.26 -10.93 -9.56
CA TRP A 68 3.07 -9.73 -9.75
C TRP A 68 4.14 -9.58 -8.66
N LEU A 69 3.79 -9.83 -7.41
CA LEU A 69 4.72 -9.78 -6.28
C LEU A 69 5.81 -10.85 -6.40
N GLY A 70 5.46 -12.08 -6.79
CA GLY A 70 6.41 -13.16 -7.07
C GLY A 70 7.39 -12.78 -8.17
N ARG A 71 6.90 -12.20 -9.27
CA ARG A 71 7.75 -11.68 -10.36
C ARG A 71 8.75 -10.63 -9.84
N CYS A 72 8.29 -9.67 -9.04
CA CYS A 72 9.15 -8.60 -8.51
C CYS A 72 10.20 -9.13 -7.53
N ARG A 73 9.82 -10.08 -6.66
CA ARG A 73 10.74 -10.74 -5.71
C ARG A 73 11.82 -11.54 -6.43
N SER A 74 11.46 -12.32 -7.44
CA SER A 74 12.43 -13.08 -8.24
C SER A 74 13.44 -12.15 -8.92
N ALA A 75 12.97 -11.03 -9.49
CA ALA A 75 13.85 -10.04 -10.10
C ALA A 75 14.80 -9.40 -9.08
N TYR A 76 14.30 -9.08 -7.88
CA TYR A 76 15.14 -8.57 -6.79
C TYR A 76 16.18 -9.60 -6.32
N ALA A 77 15.77 -10.84 -6.07
CA ALA A 77 16.65 -11.90 -5.56
C ALA A 77 17.82 -12.21 -6.51
N GLN A 78 17.57 -12.16 -7.82
CA GLN A 78 18.59 -12.46 -8.83
C GLN A 78 19.59 -11.33 -9.04
N ARG A 79 19.21 -10.07 -8.79
CA ARG A 79 19.93 -8.90 -9.32
C ARG A 79 20.23 -7.81 -8.30
N GLY A 80 19.67 -7.90 -7.09
CA GLY A 80 19.95 -6.97 -6.01
C GLY A 80 19.53 -5.52 -6.31
N ILE A 81 18.47 -5.31 -7.11
CA ILE A 81 17.99 -3.96 -7.45
C ILE A 81 17.31 -3.33 -6.23
N ALA A 82 18.14 -2.80 -5.31
CA ALA A 82 17.75 -2.27 -4.02
C ALA A 82 16.77 -1.09 -4.11
N GLU A 83 16.79 -0.35 -5.22
CA GLU A 83 15.93 0.82 -5.45
C GLU A 83 14.43 0.48 -5.37
N TYR A 84 14.04 -0.75 -5.76
CA TYR A 84 12.63 -1.17 -5.74
C TYR A 84 12.25 -2.02 -4.53
N LEU A 85 13.21 -2.40 -3.68
CA LEU A 85 12.98 -3.29 -2.55
C LEU A 85 11.85 -2.78 -1.65
N TYR A 86 11.85 -1.48 -1.34
CA TYR A 86 10.82 -0.89 -0.50
C TYR A 86 9.43 -0.99 -1.12
N MET A 87 9.30 -0.83 -2.44
CA MET A 87 8.01 -0.95 -3.13
C MET A 87 7.52 -2.39 -3.18
N VAL A 88 8.43 -3.37 -3.27
CA VAL A 88 8.09 -4.79 -3.20
C VAL A 88 7.53 -5.14 -1.82
N TRP A 89 8.16 -4.64 -0.75
CA TRP A 89 7.66 -4.79 0.61
C TRP A 89 6.32 -4.09 0.84
N MET A 90 6.13 -2.89 0.28
CA MET A 90 4.85 -2.20 0.33
C MET A 90 3.74 -2.98 -0.39
N LEU A 91 4.02 -3.54 -1.57
CA LEU A 91 3.05 -4.40 -2.27
C LEU A 91 2.72 -5.65 -1.44
N GLN A 92 3.72 -6.27 -0.80
CA GLN A 92 3.50 -7.39 0.13
C GLN A 92 2.59 -6.97 1.30
N GLN A 93 2.88 -5.83 1.93
CA GLN A 93 2.08 -5.31 3.04
C GLN A 93 0.61 -5.13 2.62
N ASP A 94 0.36 -4.48 1.50
CA ASP A 94 -1.00 -4.17 1.06
C ASP A 94 -1.75 -5.43 0.61
N LEU A 95 -1.06 -6.37 -0.05
CA LEU A 95 -1.63 -7.67 -0.40
C LEU A 95 -1.96 -8.52 0.83
N ALA A 96 -1.05 -8.58 1.80
CA ALA A 96 -1.26 -9.33 3.03
C ALA A 96 -2.37 -8.72 3.90
N ALA A 97 -2.43 -7.38 4.00
CA ALA A 97 -3.51 -6.66 4.66
C ALA A 97 -4.86 -6.83 3.93
N ALA A 98 -4.87 -6.99 2.61
CA ALA A 98 -6.09 -7.25 1.85
C ALA A 98 -6.57 -8.70 2.04
N GLY A 99 -5.64 -9.66 2.06
CA GLY A 99 -5.92 -11.09 2.16
C GLY A 99 -6.04 -11.65 3.57
N GLY A 100 -5.85 -10.86 4.62
CA GLY A 100 -5.92 -11.32 6.01
C GLY A 100 -4.72 -12.16 6.48
N ASP A 101 -3.62 -12.14 5.72
CA ASP A 101 -2.38 -12.85 6.07
C ASP A 101 -1.57 -12.02 7.08
N TRP A 102 -1.88 -12.20 8.36
CA TRP A 102 -1.30 -11.40 9.43
C TRP A 102 0.21 -11.56 9.56
N ASP A 103 0.74 -12.78 9.40
CA ASP A 103 2.16 -13.02 9.62
C ASP A 103 2.99 -12.34 8.54
N ARG A 104 2.57 -12.47 7.29
CA ARG A 104 3.22 -11.79 6.16
C ARG A 104 3.04 -10.28 6.19
N PHE A 105 1.88 -9.81 6.66
CA PHE A 105 1.62 -8.40 6.88
C PHE A 105 2.57 -7.85 7.95
N ARG A 106 2.65 -8.51 9.11
CA ARG A 106 3.47 -8.08 10.26
C ARG A 106 4.94 -8.00 9.87
N GLU A 107 5.45 -9.01 9.17
CA GLU A 107 6.82 -9.02 8.65
C GLU A 107 7.09 -7.77 7.78
N ALA A 108 6.22 -7.53 6.78
CA ALA A 108 6.40 -6.41 5.86
C ALA A 108 6.26 -5.05 6.55
N TRP A 109 5.29 -4.92 7.45
CA TRP A 109 5.04 -3.69 8.19
C TRP A 109 6.21 -3.33 9.11
N LEU A 110 6.75 -4.30 9.86
CA LEU A 110 7.93 -4.09 10.71
C LEU A 110 9.15 -3.71 9.89
N TRP A 111 9.37 -4.39 8.76
CA TRP A 111 10.48 -4.06 7.87
C TRP A 111 10.36 -2.61 7.39
N LEU A 112 9.22 -2.24 6.77
CA LEU A 112 8.98 -0.91 6.24
C LEU A 112 9.08 0.17 7.31
N THR A 113 8.39 -0.03 8.43
CA THR A 113 8.35 0.98 9.49
C THR A 113 9.74 1.24 10.07
N ARG A 114 10.56 0.20 10.30
CA ARG A 114 11.95 0.38 10.76
C ARG A 114 12.82 1.14 9.76
N GLN A 115 12.58 0.99 8.45
CA GLN A 115 13.32 1.74 7.42
C GLN A 115 12.91 3.22 7.33
N PHE A 116 11.66 3.54 7.69
CA PHE A 116 11.05 4.83 7.39
C PHE A 116 10.66 5.67 8.61
N ILE A 117 10.75 5.12 9.83
CA ILE A 117 10.27 5.81 11.04
C ILE A 117 10.97 7.17 11.24
N ASP A 118 12.26 7.26 10.95
CA ASP A 118 13.03 8.50 11.10
C ASP A 118 12.91 9.43 9.86
N ARG A 119 12.20 9.00 8.80
CA ARG A 119 11.94 9.83 7.60
C ARG A 119 10.68 10.69 7.71
N GLY A 120 9.98 10.59 8.83
CA GLY A 120 8.84 11.43 9.17
C GLY A 120 7.49 10.92 8.68
N ALA A 121 6.45 11.65 9.07
CA ALA A 121 5.06 11.22 8.94
C ALA A 121 4.59 10.94 7.51
N TYR A 122 5.20 11.58 6.51
CA TYR A 122 4.81 11.40 5.12
C TYR A 122 5.12 9.98 4.62
N ALA A 123 6.27 9.44 5.03
CA ALA A 123 6.68 8.09 4.68
C ALA A 123 5.85 7.03 5.44
N ILE A 124 5.42 7.34 6.67
CA ILE A 124 4.75 6.37 7.55
C ILE A 124 3.23 6.26 7.34
N ALA A 125 2.55 7.33 6.93
CA ALA A 125 1.09 7.32 6.84
C ALA A 125 0.48 6.20 5.95
N PRO A 126 1.06 5.83 4.78
CA PRO A 126 0.60 4.66 4.02
C PRO A 126 0.63 3.36 4.82
N HIS A 127 1.67 3.14 5.62
CA HIS A 127 1.83 1.93 6.44
C HIS A 127 0.83 1.88 7.59
N LEU A 128 0.48 3.04 8.17
CA LEU A 128 -0.59 3.14 9.16
C LEU A 128 -1.97 2.81 8.56
N ALA A 129 -2.24 3.23 7.33
CA ALA A 129 -3.49 2.88 6.63
C ALA A 129 -3.60 1.36 6.40
N ALA A 130 -2.50 0.71 6.01
CA ALA A 130 -2.46 -0.75 5.84
C ALA A 130 -2.61 -1.50 7.17
N LEU A 131 -1.95 -1.03 8.23
CA LEU A 131 -2.12 -1.61 9.57
C LEU A 131 -3.56 -1.49 10.07
N ALA A 132 -4.21 -0.33 9.88
CA ALA A 132 -5.61 -0.19 10.21
C ALA A 132 -6.48 -1.24 9.50
N CYS A 133 -6.25 -1.47 8.20
CA CYS A 133 -6.94 -2.52 7.44
C CYS A 133 -6.71 -3.92 8.05
N ALA A 134 -5.46 -4.29 8.32
CA ALA A 134 -5.10 -5.58 8.88
C ALA A 134 -5.70 -5.80 10.28
N LEU A 135 -5.70 -4.76 11.14
CA LEU A 135 -6.30 -4.81 12.47
C LEU A 135 -7.83 -4.95 12.41
N ALA A 136 -8.49 -4.27 11.47
CA ALA A 136 -9.92 -4.39 11.28
C ALA A 136 -10.30 -5.85 10.96
N GLN A 137 -9.58 -6.49 10.04
CA GLN A 137 -9.81 -7.90 9.68
C GLN A 137 -9.58 -8.86 10.85
N ARG A 138 -8.77 -8.48 11.84
CA ARG A 138 -8.56 -9.22 13.09
C ARG A 138 -9.58 -8.91 14.18
N GLY A 139 -10.63 -8.17 13.87
CA GLY A 139 -11.68 -7.78 14.82
C GLY A 139 -11.29 -6.62 15.75
N GLN A 140 -10.09 -6.02 15.60
CA GLN A 140 -9.67 -4.85 16.37
C GLN A 140 -10.20 -3.56 15.73
N VAL A 141 -11.51 -3.50 15.51
CA VAL A 141 -12.16 -2.50 14.65
C VAL A 141 -12.03 -1.08 15.20
N GLU A 142 -12.14 -0.90 16.52
CA GLU A 142 -12.01 0.44 17.13
C GLU A 142 -10.59 1.01 16.95
N ARG A 143 -9.57 0.18 17.19
CA ARG A 143 -8.16 0.56 16.99
C ARG A 143 -7.87 0.83 15.52
N ALA A 144 -8.45 0.04 14.61
CA ALA A 144 -8.35 0.28 13.18
C ALA A 144 -8.91 1.65 12.77
N VAL A 145 -10.08 2.04 13.28
CA VAL A 145 -10.68 3.36 13.03
C VAL A 145 -9.77 4.47 13.53
N GLU A 146 -9.23 4.34 14.75
CA GLU A 146 -8.29 5.31 15.32
C GLU A 146 -7.04 5.48 14.43
N LEU A 147 -6.40 4.38 14.05
CA LEU A 147 -5.18 4.44 13.22
C LEU A 147 -5.45 4.93 11.81
N TYR A 148 -6.59 4.59 11.21
CA TYR A 148 -6.96 5.10 9.89
C TYR A 148 -7.21 6.60 9.92
N ALA A 149 -7.86 7.11 10.98
CA ALA A 149 -8.06 8.55 11.17
C ALA A 149 -6.74 9.30 11.33
N LEU A 150 -5.76 8.73 12.04
CA LEU A 150 -4.41 9.26 12.13
C LEU A 150 -3.71 9.31 10.75
N ALA A 151 -3.77 8.22 9.98
CA ALA A 151 -3.18 8.13 8.63
C ALA A 151 -3.80 9.17 7.67
N LYS A 152 -5.14 9.32 7.71
CA LYS A 152 -5.91 10.23 6.85
C LYS A 152 -5.63 11.72 7.10
N ARG A 153 -4.92 12.08 8.17
CA ARG A 153 -4.40 13.46 8.35
C ARG A 153 -3.37 13.86 7.30
N ARG A 154 -2.84 12.91 6.51
CA ARG A 154 -1.94 13.21 5.40
C ARG A 154 -2.74 13.33 4.09
N PRO A 155 -2.61 14.45 3.35
CA PRO A 155 -3.36 14.66 2.11
C PRO A 155 -3.18 13.55 1.08
N TRP A 156 -1.98 12.96 0.99
CA TRP A 156 -1.71 11.85 0.08
C TRP A 156 -2.55 10.60 0.39
N VAL A 157 -2.86 10.33 1.67
CA VAL A 157 -3.77 9.23 2.05
C VAL A 157 -5.22 9.66 1.85
N ALA A 158 -5.58 10.86 2.29
CA ALA A 158 -6.96 11.36 2.23
C ALA A 158 -7.50 11.49 0.79
N ASN A 159 -6.67 11.95 -0.14
CA ASN A 159 -7.07 12.34 -1.48
C ASN A 159 -6.76 11.30 -2.56
N SER A 160 -6.36 10.09 -2.18
CA SER A 160 -6.01 9.03 -3.12
C SER A 160 -7.09 7.96 -3.14
N ALA A 161 -7.70 7.74 -4.30
CA ALA A 161 -8.66 6.68 -4.54
C ALA A 161 -8.09 5.29 -4.18
N TYR A 162 -6.78 5.08 -4.37
CA TYR A 162 -6.11 3.85 -3.97
C TYR A 162 -6.32 3.50 -2.48
N TYR A 163 -5.91 4.38 -1.56
CA TYR A 163 -6.08 4.11 -0.12
C TYR A 163 -7.55 4.07 0.31
N GLN A 164 -8.43 4.82 -0.36
CA GLN A 164 -9.87 4.74 -0.10
C GLN A 164 -10.43 3.35 -0.45
N GLN A 165 -10.08 2.83 -1.63
CA GLN A 165 -10.55 1.53 -2.10
C GLN A 165 -9.92 0.36 -1.35
N VAL A 166 -8.61 0.41 -1.11
CA VAL A 166 -7.84 -0.72 -0.56
C VAL A 166 -7.94 -0.80 0.96
N HIS A 167 -7.94 0.33 1.67
CA HIS A 167 -7.92 0.31 3.15
C HIS A 167 -9.17 0.95 3.75
N GLU A 168 -9.57 2.16 3.32
CA GLU A 168 -10.70 2.86 3.96
C GLU A 168 -11.99 2.05 3.87
N ARG A 169 -12.28 1.52 2.68
CA ARG A 169 -13.49 0.73 2.42
C ARG A 169 -13.64 -0.40 3.43
N ARG A 170 -12.59 -1.21 3.61
CA ARG A 170 -12.58 -2.35 4.53
C ARG A 170 -12.70 -1.92 6.00
N VAL A 171 -11.96 -0.89 6.40
CA VAL A 171 -12.06 -0.32 7.77
C VAL A 171 -13.48 0.17 8.02
N ARG A 172 -14.08 0.90 7.07
CA ARG A 172 -15.44 1.45 7.17
C ARG A 172 -16.51 0.36 7.21
N GLU A 173 -16.40 -0.64 6.35
CA GLU A 173 -17.31 -1.79 6.30
C GLU A 173 -17.35 -2.48 7.66
N LEU A 174 -16.19 -2.80 8.24
CA LEU A 174 -16.12 -3.46 9.54
C LEU A 174 -16.52 -2.52 10.69
N ALA A 175 -16.20 -1.23 10.60
CA ALA A 175 -16.62 -0.21 11.56
C ALA A 175 -18.12 0.03 11.61
N SER A 176 -18.90 -0.44 10.63
CA SER A 176 -20.36 -0.39 10.68
C SER A 176 -20.96 -1.25 11.82
N SER A 177 -20.18 -2.19 12.35
CA SER A 177 -20.55 -3.00 13.51
C SER A 177 -20.39 -2.28 14.86
N LEU A 178 -19.65 -1.16 14.89
CA LEU A 178 -19.44 -0.39 16.12
C LEU A 178 -20.60 0.57 16.38
N PRO A 179 -20.95 0.83 17.65
CA PRO A 179 -21.82 1.96 17.98
C PRO A 179 -21.25 3.28 17.47
N GLU A 180 -22.11 4.16 16.95
CA GLU A 180 -21.70 5.45 16.36
C GLU A 180 -20.79 6.26 17.29
N ALA A 181 -21.14 6.31 18.59
CA ALA A 181 -20.37 7.03 19.59
C ALA A 181 -18.94 6.49 19.75
N VAL A 182 -18.78 5.16 19.71
CA VAL A 182 -17.47 4.49 19.79
C VAL A 182 -16.63 4.82 18.56
N ARG A 183 -17.24 4.74 17.36
CA ARG A 183 -16.57 5.08 16.11
C ARG A 183 -16.09 6.54 16.12
N ARG A 184 -16.95 7.50 16.49
CA ARG A 184 -16.58 8.92 16.56
C ARG A 184 -15.45 9.17 17.56
N ALA A 185 -15.53 8.59 18.75
CA ALA A 185 -14.49 8.72 19.75
C ALA A 185 -13.14 8.18 19.25
N ALA A 186 -13.14 7.03 18.58
CA ALA A 186 -11.92 6.46 18.00
C ALA A 186 -11.31 7.37 16.92
N GLU A 187 -12.14 7.92 16.02
CA GLU A 187 -11.65 8.85 15.01
C GLU A 187 -11.09 10.14 15.61
N GLU A 188 -11.74 10.70 16.63
CA GLU A 188 -11.29 11.90 17.33
C GLU A 188 -9.94 11.68 18.02
N ARG A 189 -9.77 10.53 18.71
CA ARG A 189 -8.48 10.13 19.26
C ARG A 189 -7.42 10.04 18.16
N GLY A 190 -7.71 9.37 17.06
CA GLY A 190 -6.79 9.24 15.92
C GLY A 190 -6.37 10.58 15.33
N ARG A 191 -7.32 11.53 15.21
CA ARG A 191 -7.05 12.89 14.73
C ARG A 191 -6.16 13.69 15.69
N ALA A 192 -6.30 13.46 17.00
CA ALA A 192 -5.58 14.20 18.03
C ALA A 192 -4.16 13.68 18.33
N ARG A 193 -3.88 12.39 18.09
CA ARG A 193 -2.58 11.78 18.42
C ARG A 193 -1.45 12.25 17.51
N ASP A 194 -0.22 12.28 18.03
CA ASP A 194 0.97 12.42 17.18
C ASP A 194 1.39 11.07 16.60
N TRP A 195 1.87 11.07 15.35
CA TRP A 195 2.17 9.84 14.60
C TRP A 195 3.41 9.13 15.15
N GLU A 196 4.43 9.87 15.56
CA GLU A 196 5.71 9.28 15.98
C GLU A 196 5.58 8.40 17.23
N PRO A 197 5.01 8.88 18.37
CA PRO A 197 4.87 8.03 19.55
C PRO A 197 3.95 6.83 19.28
N VAL A 198 2.89 7.00 18.49
CA VAL A 198 2.01 5.90 18.06
C VAL A 198 2.79 4.82 17.33
N VAL A 199 3.61 5.21 16.35
CA VAL A 199 4.33 4.25 15.51
C VAL A 199 5.42 3.55 16.31
N ARG A 200 6.11 4.25 17.23
CA ARG A 200 7.10 3.63 18.13
C ARG A 200 6.45 2.60 19.07
N GLU A 201 5.29 2.91 19.64
CA GLU A 201 4.47 1.98 20.44
C GLU A 201 4.11 0.73 19.62
N LEU A 202 3.59 0.91 18.41
CA LEU A 202 3.20 -0.20 17.52
C LEU A 202 4.38 -1.07 17.10
N VAL A 203 5.55 -0.49 16.84
CA VAL A 203 6.77 -1.26 16.54
C VAL A 203 7.17 -2.13 17.72
N ALA A 204 7.04 -1.63 18.95
CA ALA A 204 7.35 -2.41 20.16
C ALA A 204 6.30 -3.52 20.42
N GLU A 205 5.02 -3.24 20.16
CA GLU A 205 3.93 -4.21 20.29
C GLU A 205 4.04 -5.36 19.29
N LEU A 206 4.46 -5.06 18.06
CA LEU A 206 4.42 -6.01 16.95
C LEU A 206 5.74 -6.77 16.70
N ALA A 207 6.85 -6.36 17.32
CA ALA A 207 8.18 -6.98 17.19
C ALA A 207 8.20 -8.41 17.74
#